data_AF-A0A2M7BC84-F1
#
_entry.id   AF-A0A2M7BC84-F1
#
_cell.length_a   1.000
_cell.length_b   1.000
_cell.length_c   1.000
_cell.angle_alpha   90.00
_cell.angle_beta   90.00
_cell.angle_gamma   90.00
#
_symmetry.space_group_name_H-M   'P 1'
#
loop_
_entity.id
_entity.type
_entity.pdbx_description
1 polymer ?
#
loop_
_entity_poly.entity_id
_entity_poly.type
_entity_poly.pdbx_seq_one_letter_code
_entity_poly.pdbx_strand_id
1 'polypeptide(L)'
;MEQHPVPQPLTSYEFRLVGDMTLKQFFKLASGVILALIVYGINPPAFIKWPLIILFVLIGVGMAFLPLEGRPLDVWIVAFFKRIYSPTQYLWKQKGLNKETSLAKPASQTPVIKPITPPITPSPVNISPTPPIPPPPVVSSPAPATVLKSSPLPPLRPKFVPPSISPMARVQAKFVPNIIIPATPTMPNLLAGFTHDKNGKIIEGVILEIRDSSGNPVRAFKSNKLGQFISATPLPNGVYEIEAEKEGFPFDIIKIELTGKVLSPIEIVSK
;
A
#
# COMPACT_ATOMS: atom_id res chain seq x y z
N MET A 1 3.35 12.09 29.82
CA MET A 1 2.18 11.84 28.97
C MET A 1 2.40 10.47 28.36
N GLU A 2 1.52 9.50 28.62
CA GLU A 2 1.65 8.15 28.06
C GLU A 2 1.28 8.20 26.57
N GLN A 3 2.20 7.79 25.68
CA GLN A 3 2.00 7.91 24.25
C GLN A 3 1.37 6.64 23.67
N HIS A 4 0.04 6.61 23.59
CA HIS A 4 -0.68 5.51 22.96
C HIS A 4 -0.22 5.32 21.51
N PRO A 5 0.08 4.08 21.06
CA PRO A 5 0.57 3.83 19.71
C PRO A 5 -0.51 4.15 18.68
N VAL A 6 -0.12 4.88 17.62
CA VAL A 6 -1.00 5.21 16.50
C VAL A 6 -1.39 3.91 15.78
N PRO A 7 -2.69 3.64 15.56
CA PRO A 7 -3.13 2.40 14.92
C PRO A 7 -2.59 2.32 13.49
N GLN A 8 -1.84 1.25 13.19
CA GLN A 8 -1.36 0.98 11.83
C GLN A 8 -2.55 0.65 10.92
N PRO A 9 -2.59 1.14 9.66
CA PRO A 9 -3.69 0.84 8.75
C PRO A 9 -3.63 -0.63 8.30
N LEU A 10 -4.54 -1.46 8.80
CA LEU A 10 -4.67 -2.89 8.44
C LEU A 10 -5.17 -3.15 6.99
N THR A 11 -5.13 -2.14 6.12
CA THR A 11 -5.72 -2.16 4.76
C THR A 11 -4.99 -3.07 3.77
N SER A 12 -3.89 -3.70 4.16
CA SER A 12 -3.13 -4.66 3.33
C SER A 12 -3.44 -6.14 3.62
N TYR A 13 -4.43 -6.44 4.48
CA TYR A 13 -4.85 -7.82 4.73
C TYR A 13 -5.85 -8.30 3.66
N GLU A 14 -5.37 -9.04 2.65
CA GLU A 14 -6.27 -9.79 1.77
C GLU A 14 -6.85 -10.99 2.52
N PHE A 15 -8.18 -11.08 2.57
CA PHE A 15 -8.88 -12.15 3.27
C PHE A 15 -8.60 -13.53 2.65
N ARG A 16 -7.89 -14.35 3.42
CA ARG A 16 -7.62 -15.77 3.17
C ARG A 16 -8.82 -16.60 3.63
N LEU A 17 -9.43 -17.35 2.71
CA LEU A 17 -10.61 -18.16 2.98
C LEU A 17 -10.23 -19.58 3.45
N VAL A 18 -9.26 -20.20 2.76
CA VAL A 18 -8.80 -21.57 3.06
C VAL A 18 -7.27 -21.62 2.95
N GLY A 19 -6.59 -21.80 4.08
CA GLY A 19 -5.13 -21.82 4.14
C GLY A 19 -4.52 -20.50 3.63
N ASP A 20 -3.65 -20.60 2.62
CA ASP A 20 -2.99 -19.46 1.98
C ASP A 20 -3.84 -18.80 0.87
N MET A 21 -4.97 -19.42 0.47
CA MET A 21 -5.80 -18.93 -0.64
C MET A 21 -6.66 -17.73 -0.27
N THR A 22 -6.53 -16.63 -1.02
CA THR A 22 -7.51 -15.54 -0.99
C THR A 22 -8.86 -15.96 -1.56
N LEU A 23 -9.94 -15.26 -1.15
CA LEU A 23 -11.29 -15.46 -1.71
C LEU A 23 -11.33 -15.38 -3.25
N LYS A 24 -10.52 -14.52 -3.86
CA LYS A 24 -10.41 -14.38 -5.32
C LYS A 24 -9.84 -15.65 -5.97
N GLN A 25 -8.81 -16.25 -5.37
CA GLN A 25 -8.18 -17.48 -5.87
C GLN A 25 -9.10 -18.69 -5.68
N PHE A 26 -9.86 -18.74 -4.58
CA PHE A 26 -10.87 -19.76 -4.36
C PHE A 26 -11.93 -19.77 -5.48
N PHE A 27 -12.51 -18.62 -5.83
CA PHE A 27 -13.47 -18.55 -6.94
C PHE A 27 -12.89 -18.91 -8.31
N LYS A 28 -11.61 -18.59 -8.58
CA LYS A 28 -10.90 -18.97 -9.82
C LYS A 28 -10.66 -20.48 -9.92
N LEU A 29 -10.32 -21.13 -8.80
CA LEU A 29 -10.17 -22.57 -8.75
C LEU A 29 -11.54 -23.27 -8.87
N ALA A 30 -12.54 -22.78 -8.11
CA ALA A 30 -13.88 -23.33 -8.09
C ALA A 30 -14.57 -23.28 -9.47
N SER A 31 -14.41 -22.20 -10.24
CA SER A 31 -14.99 -22.13 -11.59
C SER A 31 -14.41 -23.18 -12.54
N GLY A 32 -13.09 -23.44 -12.48
CA GLY A 32 -12.45 -24.53 -13.24
C GLY A 32 -12.96 -25.92 -12.85
N VAL A 33 -13.17 -26.16 -11.54
CA VAL A 33 -13.76 -27.41 -11.04
C VAL A 33 -15.24 -27.56 -11.44
N ILE A 34 -16.03 -26.47 -11.39
CA ILE A 34 -17.44 -26.47 -11.83
C ILE A 34 -17.53 -26.76 -13.34
N LEU A 35 -16.67 -26.15 -14.16
CA LEU A 35 -16.57 -26.46 -15.60
C LEU A 35 -16.23 -27.93 -15.84
N ALA A 36 -15.28 -28.49 -15.10
CA ALA A 36 -14.94 -29.91 -15.17
C ALA A 36 -16.10 -30.83 -14.76
N LEU A 37 -16.89 -30.45 -13.74
CA LEU A 37 -18.11 -31.19 -13.34
C LEU A 37 -19.22 -31.11 -14.39
N ILE A 38 -19.39 -29.95 -15.05
CA ILE A 38 -20.34 -29.80 -16.17
C ILE A 38 -19.92 -30.71 -17.34
N VAL A 39 -18.64 -30.72 -17.71
CA VAL A 39 -18.10 -31.66 -18.73
C VAL A 39 -18.29 -33.12 -18.30
N TYR A 40 -18.11 -33.43 -17.01
CA TYR A 40 -18.32 -34.78 -16.50
C TYR A 40 -19.79 -35.23 -16.66
N GLY A 41 -20.74 -34.33 -16.37
CA GLY A 41 -22.19 -34.56 -16.48
C GLY A 41 -22.73 -34.60 -17.91
N ILE A 42 -22.17 -33.81 -18.84
CA ILE A 42 -22.46 -33.91 -20.29
C ILE A 42 -22.00 -35.26 -20.86
N ASN A 43 -21.07 -35.94 -20.18
CA ASN A 43 -20.58 -37.29 -20.49
C ASN A 43 -20.18 -37.51 -21.97
N PRO A 44 -19.29 -36.67 -22.54
CA PRO A 44 -18.75 -36.90 -23.88
C PRO A 44 -17.92 -38.20 -23.95
N PRO A 45 -17.59 -38.69 -25.16
CA PRO A 45 -16.77 -39.88 -25.34
C PRO A 45 -15.48 -39.85 -24.51
N ALA A 46 -15.12 -40.99 -23.90
CA ALA A 46 -14.11 -41.05 -22.83
C ALA A 46 -12.74 -40.44 -23.22
N PHE A 47 -12.33 -40.58 -24.48
CA PHE A 47 -11.08 -40.02 -25.02
C PHE A 47 -11.08 -38.49 -25.12
N ILE A 48 -12.25 -37.85 -25.16
CA ILE A 48 -12.41 -36.38 -25.07
C ILE A 48 -12.63 -35.97 -23.61
N LYS A 49 -13.43 -36.76 -22.87
CA LYS A 49 -13.85 -36.48 -21.48
C LYS A 49 -12.67 -36.22 -20.55
N TRP A 50 -11.69 -37.13 -20.52
CA TRP A 50 -10.57 -37.03 -19.58
C TRP A 50 -9.62 -35.86 -19.89
N PRO A 51 -9.10 -35.66 -21.12
CA PRO A 51 -8.28 -34.49 -21.44
C PRO A 51 -9.00 -33.16 -21.19
N LEU A 52 -10.29 -33.07 -21.50
CA LEU A 52 -11.07 -31.84 -21.32
C LEU A 52 -11.28 -31.49 -19.83
N ILE A 53 -11.55 -32.49 -18.99
CA ILE A 53 -11.61 -32.34 -17.52
C ILE A 53 -10.26 -31.87 -16.96
N ILE A 54 -9.17 -32.52 -17.36
CA ILE A 54 -7.80 -32.17 -16.92
C ILE A 54 -7.45 -30.74 -17.33
N LEU A 55 -7.79 -30.34 -18.56
CA LEU A 55 -7.57 -29.00 -19.08
C LEU A 55 -8.30 -27.92 -18.26
N PHE A 56 -9.58 -28.10 -17.95
CA PHE A 56 -10.34 -27.13 -17.14
C PHE A 56 -9.83 -27.02 -15.69
N VAL A 57 -9.44 -28.14 -15.07
CA VAL A 57 -8.84 -28.12 -13.72
C VAL A 57 -7.47 -27.43 -13.74
N LEU A 58 -6.61 -27.75 -14.70
CA LEU A 58 -5.28 -27.16 -14.85
C LEU A 58 -5.35 -25.64 -15.10
N ILE A 59 -6.30 -25.18 -15.92
CA ILE A 59 -6.55 -23.75 -16.15
C ILE A 59 -7.05 -23.06 -14.86
N GLY A 60 -7.93 -23.69 -14.08
CA GLY A 60 -8.40 -23.17 -12.79
C GLY A 60 -7.28 -23.03 -11.75
N VAL A 61 -6.42 -24.06 -11.63
CA VAL A 61 -5.19 -24.00 -10.81
C VAL A 61 -4.25 -22.91 -11.33
N GLY A 62 -4.07 -22.80 -12.64
CA GLY A 62 -3.23 -21.78 -13.28
C GLY A 62 -3.65 -20.35 -12.93
N MET A 63 -4.93 -20.01 -13.11
CA MET A 63 -5.47 -18.69 -12.73
C MET A 63 -5.45 -18.41 -11.23
N ALA A 64 -5.50 -19.44 -10.38
CA ALA A 64 -5.45 -19.28 -8.93
C ALA A 64 -4.03 -19.13 -8.38
N PHE A 65 -3.03 -19.83 -8.93
CA PHE A 65 -1.72 -19.99 -8.27
C PHE A 65 -0.49 -19.58 -9.09
N LEU A 66 -0.57 -19.38 -10.41
CA LEU A 66 0.60 -18.92 -11.20
C LEU A 66 0.58 -17.40 -11.43
N PRO A 67 1.44 -16.62 -10.75
CA PRO A 67 1.76 -15.27 -11.19
C PRO A 67 2.75 -15.31 -12.36
N LEU A 68 2.52 -14.44 -13.35
CA LEU A 68 3.44 -14.20 -14.48
C LEU A 68 4.06 -12.81 -14.30
N GLU A 69 5.39 -12.73 -14.29
CA GLU A 69 6.16 -11.46 -14.13
C GLU A 69 5.75 -10.62 -12.91
N GLY A 70 5.29 -11.26 -11.83
CA GLY A 70 4.80 -10.60 -10.61
C GLY A 70 3.39 -10.01 -10.72
N ARG A 71 2.62 -10.37 -11.75
CA ARG A 71 1.18 -10.07 -11.88
C ARG A 71 0.37 -11.38 -11.92
N PRO A 72 -0.86 -11.43 -11.37
CA PRO A 72 -1.67 -12.64 -11.46
C PRO A 72 -2.18 -12.84 -12.89
N LEU A 73 -2.25 -14.11 -13.32
CA LEU A 73 -2.44 -14.51 -14.72
C LEU A 73 -3.75 -14.02 -15.36
N ASP A 74 -4.80 -13.79 -14.58
CA ASP A 74 -6.05 -13.17 -15.02
C ASP A 74 -5.87 -11.69 -15.45
N VAL A 75 -5.09 -10.91 -14.70
CA VAL A 75 -4.78 -9.51 -15.07
C VAL A 75 -3.93 -9.47 -16.34
N TRP A 76 -3.03 -10.45 -16.50
CA TRP A 76 -2.25 -10.62 -17.73
C TRP A 76 -3.15 -10.97 -18.93
N ILE A 77 -4.09 -11.92 -18.80
CA ILE A 77 -5.03 -12.29 -19.86
C ILE A 77 -5.93 -11.10 -20.27
N VAL A 78 -6.47 -10.35 -19.31
CA VAL A 78 -7.32 -9.19 -19.61
C VAL A 78 -6.50 -8.09 -20.30
N ALA A 79 -5.25 -7.86 -19.88
CA ALA A 79 -4.35 -6.94 -20.55
C ALA A 79 -3.96 -7.39 -21.97
N PHE A 80 -3.75 -8.69 -22.17
CA PHE A 80 -3.41 -9.31 -23.46
C PHE A 80 -4.53 -9.11 -24.49
N PHE A 81 -5.77 -9.54 -24.20
CA PHE A 81 -6.89 -9.31 -25.10
C PHE A 81 -7.19 -7.82 -25.30
N LYS A 82 -7.12 -7.01 -24.24
CA LYS A 82 -7.26 -5.55 -24.36
C LYS A 82 -6.20 -4.93 -25.28
N ARG A 83 -4.97 -5.48 -25.31
CA ARG A 83 -3.89 -5.02 -26.20
C ARG A 83 -4.07 -5.47 -27.64
N ILE A 84 -4.60 -6.68 -27.88
CA ILE A 84 -4.93 -7.18 -29.23
C ILE A 84 -5.99 -6.28 -29.89
N TYR A 85 -7.04 -5.92 -29.14
CA TYR A 85 -8.15 -5.12 -29.67
C TYR A 85 -7.99 -3.59 -29.47
N SER A 86 -6.89 -3.12 -28.84
CA SER A 86 -6.63 -1.68 -28.73
C SER A 86 -6.04 -1.09 -30.01
N PRO A 87 -6.49 0.09 -30.48
CA PRO A 87 -5.84 0.78 -31.58
C PRO A 87 -4.40 1.15 -31.20
N THR A 88 -3.44 0.81 -32.07
CA THR A 88 -2.02 1.13 -31.86
C THR A 88 -1.71 2.63 -32.04
N GLN A 89 -2.60 3.38 -32.71
CA GLN A 89 -2.48 4.82 -32.91
C GLN A 89 -3.38 5.58 -31.92
N TYR A 90 -2.77 6.43 -31.11
CA TYR A 90 -3.47 7.35 -30.21
C TYR A 90 -3.39 8.78 -30.76
N LEU A 91 -4.53 9.35 -31.17
CA LEU A 91 -4.63 10.77 -31.50
C LEU A 91 -4.62 11.59 -30.21
N TRP A 92 -3.64 12.49 -30.07
CA TRP A 92 -3.54 13.38 -28.93
C TRP A 92 -4.64 14.46 -28.99
N LYS A 93 -5.57 14.42 -28.04
CA LYS A 93 -6.50 15.51 -27.77
C LYS A 93 -6.03 16.28 -26.53
N GLN A 94 -5.76 17.57 -26.69
CA GLN A 94 -5.69 18.47 -25.55
C GLN A 94 -7.04 18.44 -24.82
N LYS A 95 -7.02 18.08 -23.53
CA LYS A 95 -8.19 18.30 -22.67
C LYS A 95 -8.26 19.80 -22.42
N GLY A 96 -9.20 20.46 -23.10
CA GLY A 96 -9.30 21.91 -23.15
C GLY A 96 -9.22 22.54 -21.75
N LEU A 97 -8.39 23.57 -21.63
CA LEU A 97 -8.33 24.41 -20.44
C LEU A 97 -9.71 25.06 -20.26
N ASN A 98 -10.43 24.71 -19.19
CA ASN A 98 -11.64 25.41 -18.79
C ASN A 98 -11.29 26.82 -18.31
N LYS A 99 -11.05 27.74 -19.25
CA LYS A 99 -11.04 29.17 -18.97
C LYS A 99 -12.48 29.59 -18.68
N GLU A 100 -12.73 29.99 -17.45
CA GLU A 100 -13.85 30.86 -17.11
C GLU A 100 -13.70 32.14 -17.95
N THR A 101 -14.51 32.27 -19.00
CA THR A 101 -14.56 33.51 -19.79
C THR A 101 -15.40 34.52 -19.03
N SER A 102 -14.75 35.17 -18.06
CA SER A 102 -15.25 36.42 -17.51
C SER A 102 -15.13 37.54 -18.56
N LEU A 103 -15.90 38.61 -18.32
CA LEU A 103 -15.99 39.85 -19.10
C LEU A 103 -16.69 39.80 -20.49
N ALA A 104 -17.88 40.40 -20.46
CA ALA A 104 -18.34 41.44 -21.38
C ALA A 104 -18.78 41.07 -22.82
N LYS A 105 -20.10 40.93 -22.97
CA LYS A 105 -20.83 41.46 -24.14
C LYS A 105 -21.73 42.61 -23.66
N PRO A 106 -21.70 43.81 -24.27
CA PRO A 106 -22.51 44.95 -23.84
C PRO A 106 -24.00 44.75 -24.14
N ALA A 107 -24.83 45.58 -23.48
CA ALA A 107 -26.26 45.33 -23.33
C ALA A 107 -27.12 45.61 -24.58
N SER A 108 -28.21 44.86 -24.67
CA SER A 108 -29.48 45.32 -25.23
C SER A 108 -30.58 44.59 -24.48
N GLN A 109 -31.20 45.27 -23.51
CA GLN A 109 -32.30 44.74 -22.71
C GLN A 109 -33.61 45.36 -23.20
N THR A 110 -34.58 44.52 -23.58
CA THR A 110 -35.98 44.92 -23.72
C THR A 110 -36.80 44.01 -22.81
N PRO A 111 -37.43 44.54 -21.75
CA PRO A 111 -38.07 43.70 -20.73
C PRO A 111 -39.43 43.18 -21.20
N VAL A 112 -39.49 41.91 -21.62
CA VAL A 112 -40.76 41.18 -21.71
C VAL A 112 -41.03 40.52 -20.36
N ILE A 113 -41.98 41.10 -19.62
CA ILE A 113 -42.37 40.67 -18.27
C ILE A 113 -42.99 39.27 -18.33
N LYS A 114 -42.57 38.38 -17.42
CA LYS A 114 -43.36 37.21 -16.99
C LYS A 114 -43.60 37.28 -15.47
N PRO A 115 -44.73 36.74 -14.96
CA PRO A 115 -45.17 37.06 -13.60
C PRO A 115 -44.26 36.53 -12.49
N ILE A 116 -44.23 37.28 -11.39
CA ILE A 116 -43.50 36.93 -10.17
C ILE A 116 -44.32 35.89 -9.38
N THR A 117 -43.74 34.71 -9.16
CA THR A 117 -44.23 33.78 -8.13
C THR A 117 -43.88 34.35 -6.75
N PRO A 118 -44.81 34.37 -5.76
CA PRO A 118 -44.54 34.96 -4.44
C PRO A 118 -43.39 34.27 -3.70
N PRO A 119 -42.73 34.97 -2.75
CA PRO A 119 -41.56 34.46 -2.04
C PRO A 119 -41.91 33.22 -1.19
N ILE A 120 -40.99 32.26 -1.16
CA ILE A 120 -41.15 31.02 -0.39
C ILE A 120 -40.87 31.32 1.08
N THR A 121 -41.92 31.41 1.89
CA THR A 121 -41.80 31.44 3.35
C THR A 121 -41.07 30.19 3.84
N PRO A 122 -40.08 30.28 4.73
CA PRO A 122 -39.44 29.10 5.30
C PRO A 122 -40.42 28.36 6.23
N SER A 123 -41.03 27.29 5.73
CA SER A 123 -41.78 26.35 6.57
C SER A 123 -40.83 25.70 7.59
N PRO A 124 -41.20 25.60 8.88
CA PRO A 124 -40.36 24.93 9.87
C PRO A 124 -40.24 23.44 9.52
N VAL A 125 -39.01 22.92 9.56
CA VAL A 125 -38.75 21.48 9.37
C VAL A 125 -39.33 20.74 10.56
N ASN A 126 -40.47 20.07 10.36
CA ASN A 126 -41.10 19.24 11.38
C ASN A 126 -40.28 17.97 11.59
N ILE A 127 -39.35 18.00 12.56
CA ILE A 127 -38.58 16.84 13.01
C ILE A 127 -39.51 15.84 13.73
N SER A 128 -40.13 14.96 12.94
CA SER A 128 -40.80 13.78 13.48
C SER A 128 -39.75 12.89 14.17
N PRO A 129 -39.95 12.50 15.44
CA PRO A 129 -38.98 11.69 16.17
C PRO A 129 -38.87 10.31 15.52
N THR A 130 -37.64 9.93 15.13
CA THR A 130 -37.35 8.59 14.64
C THR A 130 -37.65 7.57 15.75
N PRO A 131 -38.38 6.47 15.50
CA PRO A 131 -38.62 5.45 16.51
C PRO A 131 -37.27 4.87 16.99
N PRO A 132 -37.12 4.59 18.29
CA PRO A 132 -35.87 4.08 18.83
C PRO A 132 -35.52 2.72 18.22
N ILE A 133 -34.28 2.59 17.75
CA ILE A 133 -33.73 1.32 17.28
C ILE A 133 -33.76 0.33 18.46
N PRO A 134 -34.36 -0.86 18.34
CA PRO A 134 -34.34 -1.83 19.42
C PRO A 134 -32.89 -2.27 19.70
N PRO A 135 -32.49 -2.41 20.98
CA PRO A 135 -31.16 -2.89 21.30
C PRO A 135 -30.94 -4.31 20.75
N PRO A 136 -29.70 -4.68 20.38
CA PRO A 136 -29.41 -6.05 19.97
C PRO A 136 -29.74 -7.03 21.11
N PRO A 137 -30.14 -8.27 20.79
CA PRO A 137 -30.49 -9.27 21.80
C PRO A 137 -29.29 -9.49 22.72
N VAL A 138 -29.52 -9.36 24.04
CA VAL A 138 -28.51 -9.64 25.06
C VAL A 138 -28.21 -11.13 25.02
N VAL A 139 -27.07 -11.50 24.43
CA VAL A 139 -26.53 -12.85 24.52
C VAL A 139 -26.20 -13.09 25.99
N SER A 140 -26.90 -14.05 26.61
CA SER A 140 -26.72 -14.40 28.01
C SER A 140 -25.33 -15.01 28.21
N SER A 141 -24.47 -14.28 28.93
CA SER A 141 -23.19 -14.82 29.41
C SER A 141 -23.45 -16.09 30.22
N PRO A 142 -22.83 -17.24 29.90
CA PRO A 142 -22.92 -18.42 30.74
C PRO A 142 -22.29 -18.17 32.12
N ALA A 143 -22.78 -18.90 33.13
CA ALA A 143 -22.41 -18.72 34.53
C ALA A 143 -20.89 -18.89 34.76
N PRO A 144 -20.31 -18.23 35.80
CA PRO A 144 -18.89 -18.32 36.10
C PRO A 144 -18.49 -19.75 36.44
N ALA A 145 -17.64 -20.35 35.61
CA ALA A 145 -17.00 -21.63 35.92
C ALA A 145 -16.06 -21.48 37.12
N THR A 146 -16.14 -22.41 38.08
CA THR A 146 -15.31 -22.42 39.28
C THR A 146 -13.82 -22.48 38.91
N VAL A 147 -13.08 -21.41 39.21
CA VAL A 147 -11.63 -21.34 38.96
C VAL A 147 -10.90 -22.28 39.92
N LEU A 148 -10.49 -23.44 39.41
CA LEU A 148 -9.57 -24.33 40.11
C LEU A 148 -8.21 -23.65 40.25
N LYS A 149 -7.77 -23.45 41.50
CA LYS A 149 -6.57 -22.69 41.86
C LYS A 149 -5.30 -23.51 41.64
N SER A 150 -4.84 -23.60 40.40
CA SER A 150 -3.53 -24.20 40.06
C SER A 150 -2.37 -23.30 40.53
N SER A 151 -1.36 -23.90 41.17
CA SER A 151 -0.14 -23.23 41.60
C SER A 151 0.84 -23.04 40.43
N PRO A 152 1.49 -21.86 40.30
CA PRO A 152 2.49 -21.63 39.25
C PRO A 152 3.83 -22.29 39.63
N LEU A 153 4.39 -23.07 38.70
CA LEU A 153 5.78 -23.51 38.76
C LEU A 153 6.74 -22.34 38.43
N PRO A 154 7.95 -22.29 39.01
CA PRO A 154 8.90 -21.21 38.75
C PRO A 154 9.44 -21.26 37.30
N PRO A 155 9.49 -20.12 36.58
CA PRO A 155 9.94 -20.10 35.20
C PRO A 155 11.46 -20.20 35.09
N LEU A 156 11.95 -21.31 34.52
CA LEU A 156 13.33 -21.47 34.08
C LEU A 156 13.65 -20.50 32.93
N ARG A 157 14.13 -19.29 33.26
CA ARG A 157 14.63 -18.32 32.27
C ARG A 157 16.13 -18.58 31.98
N PRO A 158 16.53 -18.97 30.76
CA PRO A 158 17.93 -18.91 30.37
C PRO A 158 18.40 -17.44 30.38
N LYS A 159 19.64 -17.19 30.84
CA LYS A 159 20.24 -15.85 30.78
C LYS A 159 20.59 -15.51 29.34
N PHE A 160 19.83 -14.59 28.73
CA PHE A 160 20.20 -13.97 27.47
C PHE A 160 21.42 -13.06 27.69
N VAL A 161 22.54 -13.37 27.04
CA VAL A 161 23.73 -12.52 27.02
C VAL A 161 23.73 -11.76 25.70
N PRO A 162 23.54 -10.43 25.68
CA PRO A 162 23.54 -9.69 24.42
C PRO A 162 24.94 -9.72 23.78
N PRO A 163 25.05 -9.84 22.44
CA PRO A 163 26.33 -9.80 21.75
C PRO A 163 26.96 -8.41 21.88
N SER A 164 28.30 -8.36 22.02
CA SER A 164 29.04 -7.11 22.10
C SER A 164 29.14 -6.46 20.72
N ILE A 165 28.31 -5.44 20.49
CA ILE A 165 28.33 -4.64 19.26
C ILE A 165 29.48 -3.62 19.37
N SER A 166 30.47 -3.71 18.47
CA SER A 166 31.54 -2.73 18.38
C SER A 166 31.01 -1.39 17.83
N PRO A 167 31.48 -0.24 18.34
CA PRO A 167 30.99 1.07 17.91
C PRO A 167 31.35 1.33 16.44
N MET A 168 30.32 1.54 15.60
CA MET A 168 30.50 1.99 14.22
C MET A 168 30.90 3.46 14.16
N ALA A 169 31.74 3.81 13.18
CA ALA A 169 32.05 5.20 12.88
C ALA A 169 30.82 5.95 12.33
N ARG A 170 30.75 7.26 12.60
CA ARG A 170 29.78 8.20 12.02
C ARG A 170 30.43 8.99 10.89
N VAL A 171 29.74 9.15 9.77
CA VAL A 171 30.23 9.89 8.59
C VAL A 171 29.18 10.92 8.16
N GLN A 172 29.62 12.05 7.61
CA GLN A 172 28.73 13.11 7.15
C GLN A 172 28.12 12.78 5.79
N ALA A 173 26.87 13.17 5.57
CA ALA A 173 26.17 12.95 4.30
C ALA A 173 26.86 13.68 3.14
N LYS A 174 27.04 12.99 2.01
CA LYS A 174 27.52 13.57 0.76
C LYS A 174 26.35 13.73 -0.21
N PHE A 175 26.27 14.89 -0.87
CA PHE A 175 25.22 15.21 -1.83
C PHE A 175 25.84 15.37 -3.22
N VAL A 176 25.33 14.63 -4.21
CA VAL A 176 25.86 14.66 -5.59
C VAL A 176 24.78 15.24 -6.53
N PRO A 177 25.03 16.39 -7.20
CA PRO A 177 23.97 17.17 -7.81
C PRO A 177 23.55 16.74 -9.24
N ASN A 178 24.14 15.69 -9.82
CA ASN A 178 23.87 15.33 -11.22
C ASN A 178 24.05 13.82 -11.52
N ILE A 179 23.04 13.02 -11.19
CA ILE A 179 22.91 11.61 -11.61
C ILE A 179 21.47 11.39 -12.08
N ILE A 180 21.26 10.54 -13.11
CA ILE A 180 19.96 10.29 -13.74
C ILE A 180 19.08 9.37 -12.87
N ILE A 181 18.63 9.88 -11.71
CA ILE A 181 17.71 9.21 -10.79
C ILE A 181 16.62 10.22 -10.30
N PRO A 182 15.65 9.86 -9.42
CA PRO A 182 14.28 10.34 -9.56
C PRO A 182 14.10 11.84 -9.28
N ALA A 183 13.00 12.39 -9.78
CA ALA A 183 12.64 13.79 -9.62
C ALA A 183 12.84 14.29 -8.17
N THR A 184 13.56 15.39 -8.03
CA THR A 184 13.83 16.05 -6.74
C THR A 184 12.53 16.27 -5.97
N PRO A 185 12.46 15.90 -4.68
CA PRO A 185 11.21 15.96 -3.95
C PRO A 185 10.73 17.41 -3.82
N THR A 186 9.58 17.73 -4.42
CA THR A 186 9.02 19.10 -4.47
C THR A 186 8.51 19.62 -3.12
N MET A 187 8.69 18.87 -2.03
CA MET A 187 8.19 19.14 -0.69
C MET A 187 9.34 19.23 0.32
N PRO A 188 9.27 20.14 1.31
CA PRO A 188 10.30 20.29 2.32
C PRO A 188 10.39 19.05 3.23
N ASN A 189 11.59 18.80 3.78
CA ASN A 189 11.91 17.69 4.69
C ASN A 189 11.50 16.28 4.18
N LEU A 190 11.31 16.10 2.87
CA LEU A 190 11.06 14.78 2.29
C LEU A 190 12.41 14.09 2.04
N LEU A 191 12.71 13.05 2.82
CA LEU A 191 13.91 12.25 2.59
C LEU A 191 13.76 11.42 1.31
N ALA A 192 14.76 11.48 0.43
CA ALA A 192 14.85 10.65 -0.77
C ALA A 192 16.32 10.26 -1.00
N GLY A 193 16.57 9.14 -1.68
CA GLY A 193 17.94 8.70 -1.95
C GLY A 193 18.03 7.32 -2.59
N PHE A 194 19.24 6.79 -2.66
CA PHE A 194 19.53 5.47 -3.22
C PHE A 194 20.68 4.76 -2.48
N THR A 195 20.64 3.43 -2.49
CA THR A 195 21.57 2.52 -1.80
C THR A 195 22.41 1.74 -2.82
N HIS A 196 23.73 1.83 -2.69
CA HIS A 196 24.68 1.18 -3.60
C HIS A 196 25.97 0.77 -2.87
N ASP A 197 26.76 -0.05 -3.55
CA ASP A 197 28.09 -0.50 -3.12
C ASP A 197 29.20 0.41 -3.71
N LYS A 198 30.40 0.38 -3.11
CA LYS A 198 31.61 1.11 -3.54
C LYS A 198 31.90 1.01 -5.04
N ASN A 199 31.49 -0.10 -5.66
CA ASN A 199 31.68 -0.39 -7.08
C ASN A 199 30.59 0.21 -7.99
N GLY A 200 29.71 1.10 -7.49
CA GLY A 200 28.57 1.64 -8.24
C GLY A 200 27.37 0.69 -8.34
N LYS A 201 27.48 -0.53 -7.80
CA LYS A 201 26.45 -1.57 -7.91
C LYS A 201 25.28 -1.29 -6.97
N ILE A 202 24.06 -1.25 -7.51
CA ILE A 202 22.82 -1.12 -6.74
C ILE A 202 22.68 -2.24 -5.69
N ILE A 203 22.29 -1.88 -4.46
CA ILE A 203 21.91 -2.83 -3.41
C ILE A 203 20.39 -2.72 -3.18
N GLU A 204 19.65 -3.77 -3.53
CA GLU A 204 18.19 -3.79 -3.31
C GLU A 204 17.80 -4.27 -1.89
N GLY A 205 16.68 -3.75 -1.38
CA GLY A 205 16.08 -4.25 -0.15
C GLY A 205 16.93 -4.04 1.10
N VAL A 206 17.73 -2.97 1.15
CA VAL A 206 18.37 -2.45 2.36
C VAL A 206 17.28 -1.89 3.28
N ILE A 207 17.37 -2.12 4.58
CA ILE A 207 16.50 -1.51 5.57
C ILE A 207 17.16 -0.20 6.03
N LEU A 208 16.40 0.90 6.08
CA LEU A 208 16.88 2.19 6.57
C LEU A 208 16.07 2.58 7.80
N GLU A 209 16.73 2.79 8.94
CA GLU A 209 16.12 3.24 10.19
C GLU A 209 16.53 4.69 10.46
N ILE A 210 15.56 5.60 10.54
CA ILE A 210 15.78 6.98 10.97
C ILE A 210 15.59 7.04 12.48
N ARG A 211 16.65 7.41 13.19
CA ARG A 211 16.65 7.77 14.62
C ARG A 211 16.54 9.28 14.82
N ASP A 212 15.88 9.72 15.89
CA ASP A 212 16.00 11.09 16.39
C ASP A 212 17.39 11.36 17.03
N SER A 213 17.63 12.59 17.47
CA SER A 213 18.85 12.98 18.21
C SER A 213 19.04 12.24 19.55
N SER A 214 18.05 11.48 20.01
CA SER A 214 18.03 10.70 21.25
C SER A 214 18.27 9.20 21.01
N GLY A 215 18.33 8.75 19.75
CA GLY A 215 18.45 7.34 19.35
C GLY A 215 17.13 6.60 19.12
N ASN A 216 15.98 7.25 19.31
CA ASN A 216 14.66 6.62 19.14
C ASN A 216 14.33 6.45 17.65
N PRO A 217 13.93 5.26 17.18
CA PRO A 217 13.43 5.10 15.81
C PRO A 217 12.15 5.90 15.59
N VAL A 218 12.19 6.88 14.68
CA VAL A 218 11.02 7.68 14.27
C VAL A 218 10.36 7.13 13.01
N ARG A 219 11.10 6.43 12.14
CA ARG A 219 10.60 5.80 10.92
C ARG A 219 11.60 4.79 10.37
N ALA A 220 11.12 3.72 9.73
CA ALA A 220 11.93 2.81 8.93
C ALA A 220 11.41 2.69 7.49
N PHE A 221 12.30 2.34 6.56
CA PHE A 221 12.02 2.12 5.15
C PHE A 221 12.75 0.87 4.64
N LYS A 222 12.39 0.41 3.43
CA LYS A 222 13.14 -0.59 2.68
C LYS A 222 13.39 -0.10 1.25
N SER A 223 14.63 -0.19 0.76
CA SER A 223 14.96 0.22 -0.60
C SER A 223 14.38 -0.72 -1.66
N ASN A 224 14.00 -0.17 -2.82
CA ASN A 224 13.40 -0.95 -3.91
C ASN A 224 14.46 -1.72 -4.75
N LYS A 225 14.03 -2.37 -5.83
CA LYS A 225 14.92 -3.11 -6.75
C LYS A 225 16.01 -2.28 -7.44
N LEU A 226 15.83 -0.96 -7.48
CA LEU A 226 16.80 0.01 -8.00
C LEU A 226 17.59 0.68 -6.85
N GLY A 227 17.50 0.14 -5.62
CA GLY A 227 18.14 0.69 -4.43
C GLY A 227 17.52 2.01 -3.94
N GLN A 228 16.45 2.51 -4.57
CA GLN A 228 15.86 3.81 -4.26
C GLN A 228 14.96 3.74 -3.02
N PHE A 229 14.94 4.82 -2.24
CA PHE A 229 14.03 5.02 -1.11
C PHE A 229 13.49 6.46 -1.11
N ILE A 230 12.23 6.64 -0.70
CA ILE A 230 11.56 7.95 -0.57
C ILE A 230 10.62 7.90 0.63
N SER A 231 10.65 8.94 1.47
CA SER A 231 9.68 9.13 2.56
C SER A 231 8.33 9.58 2.00
N ALA A 232 7.25 8.89 2.37
CA ALA A 232 5.89 9.23 1.91
C ALA A 232 5.32 10.50 2.56
N THR A 233 5.92 10.99 3.65
CA THR A 233 5.56 12.29 4.28
C THR A 233 6.83 13.05 4.64
N PRO A 234 6.78 14.39 4.72
CA PRO A 234 7.82 15.17 5.39
C PRO A 234 8.07 14.63 6.80
N LEU A 235 9.32 14.74 7.26
CA LEU A 235 9.66 14.66 8.68
C LEU A 235 9.61 16.06 9.33
N PRO A 236 9.46 16.18 10.66
CA PRO A 236 9.60 17.45 11.36
C PRO A 236 10.99 18.10 11.16
N ASN A 237 11.11 19.37 11.52
CA ASN A 237 12.44 19.99 11.65
C ASN A 237 13.19 19.36 12.83
N GLY A 238 14.48 19.05 12.65
CA GLY A 238 15.28 18.39 13.68
C GLY A 238 16.54 17.73 13.12
N VAL A 239 17.35 17.20 14.03
CA VAL A 239 18.56 16.42 13.72
C VAL A 239 18.23 14.94 13.83
N TYR A 240 18.61 14.17 12.81
CA TYR A 240 18.33 12.75 12.70
C TYR A 240 19.60 11.98 12.30
N GLU A 241 19.66 10.71 12.66
CA GLU A 241 20.70 9.78 12.22
C GLU A 241 20.05 8.64 11.44
N ILE A 242 20.61 8.29 10.29
CA ILE A 242 20.12 7.25 9.39
C ILE A 242 21.07 6.07 9.50
N GLU A 243 20.55 4.96 10.00
CA GLU A 243 21.23 3.66 10.00
C GLU A 243 20.71 2.84 8.82
N ALA A 244 21.60 2.05 8.20
CA ALA A 244 21.27 1.18 7.07
C ALA A 244 21.75 -0.24 7.36
N GLU A 245 20.86 -1.22 7.16
CA GLU A 245 21.12 -2.64 7.43
C GLU A 245 20.82 -3.51 6.21
N LYS A 246 21.75 -4.42 5.91
CA LYS A 246 21.60 -5.49 4.93
C LYS A 246 22.57 -6.63 5.25
N GLU A 247 22.10 -7.87 5.16
CA GLU A 247 22.95 -9.06 5.25
C GLU A 247 24.13 -8.96 4.26
N GLY A 248 25.36 -9.06 4.77
CA GLY A 248 26.58 -9.02 3.97
C GLY A 248 27.09 -7.63 3.55
N PHE A 249 26.38 -6.54 3.85
CA PHE A 249 26.81 -5.17 3.51
C PHE A 249 26.82 -4.28 4.76
N PRO A 250 27.99 -3.93 5.33
CA PRO A 250 28.08 -2.95 6.40
C PRO A 250 27.91 -1.53 5.83
N PHE A 251 27.31 -0.63 6.60
CA PHE A 251 27.14 0.79 6.22
C PHE A 251 27.79 1.73 7.25
N ASP A 252 27.77 3.04 6.98
CA ASP A 252 28.03 4.10 7.95
C ASP A 252 26.71 4.70 8.46
N ILE A 253 26.74 5.21 9.69
CA ILE A 253 25.62 5.99 10.25
C ILE A 253 25.71 7.41 9.70
N ILE A 254 24.68 7.83 8.96
CA ILE A 254 24.64 9.11 8.23
C ILE A 254 23.81 10.12 9.02
N LYS A 255 24.44 11.23 9.43
CA LYS A 255 23.75 12.31 10.16
C LYS A 255 23.17 13.36 9.21
N ILE A 256 21.94 13.81 9.48
CA ILE A 256 21.24 14.84 8.69
C ILE A 256 20.49 15.84 9.59
N GLU A 257 20.34 17.08 9.11
CA GLU A 257 19.53 18.12 9.74
C GLU A 257 18.42 18.59 8.79
N LEU A 258 17.19 18.64 9.29
CA LEU A 258 15.99 19.02 8.54
C LEU A 258 15.54 20.42 8.98
N THR A 259 15.58 21.38 8.07
CA THR A 259 15.40 22.82 8.36
C THR A 259 14.18 23.45 7.67
N GLY A 260 13.24 22.64 7.21
CA GLY A 260 12.04 23.09 6.47
C GLY A 260 12.31 23.38 4.99
N LYS A 261 13.40 22.83 4.45
CA LYS A 261 13.85 23.03 3.05
C LYS A 261 13.65 21.76 2.22
N VAL A 262 13.56 21.92 0.90
CA VAL A 262 13.70 20.81 -0.05
C VAL A 262 15.13 20.26 0.03
N LEU A 263 15.26 18.94 0.02
CA LEU A 263 16.54 18.23 0.09
C LEU A 263 16.85 17.54 -1.24
N SER A 264 18.13 17.51 -1.60
CA SER A 264 18.60 16.68 -2.72
C SER A 264 18.63 15.20 -2.32
N PRO A 265 18.49 14.26 -3.27
CA PRO A 265 18.62 12.83 -2.99
C PRO A 265 19.96 12.46 -2.33
N ILE A 266 19.92 11.53 -1.38
CA ILE A 266 21.08 11.13 -0.55
C ILE A 266 21.78 9.90 -1.13
N GLU A 267 23.11 9.98 -1.18
CA GLU A 267 24.09 8.93 -1.50
C GLU A 267 24.29 8.01 -0.27
N ILE A 268 23.81 6.75 -0.28
CA ILE A 268 24.15 5.74 0.75
C ILE A 268 25.03 4.65 0.13
N VAL A 269 26.19 4.43 0.76
CA VAL A 269 27.28 3.54 0.28
C VAL A 269 27.59 2.47 1.34
N SER A 270 27.77 1.22 0.93
CA SER A 270 28.32 0.18 1.81
C SER A 270 29.86 0.25 1.96
N LYS A 271 30.37 -0.45 2.97
CA LYS A 271 31.80 -0.67 3.26
C LYS A 271 32.33 -1.93 2.59
#